data_AF-A0A2H1V7G5-F1
#
_entry.id   AF-A0A2H1V7G5-F1
#
_cell.length_a   1.000
_cell.length_b   1.000
_cell.length_c   1.000
_cell.angle_alpha   90.00
_cell.angle_beta   90.00
_cell.angle_gamma   90.00
#
_symmetry.space_group_name_H-M   'P 1'
#
loop_
_entity.id
_entity.type
_entity.pdbx_description
1 polymer ?
#
loop_
_entity_poly.entity_id
_entity_poly.type
_entity_poly.pdbx_seq_one_letter_code
_entity_poly.pdbx_strand_id
1 'polypeptide(L)'
;MNSKSKSSNVMIVKEATREQYKEVLLDNRIDEDLQSVLRPLSLVQNIFLCAKYSIKDNYITSNSLCYNCCSVFSTVLYICFLILLLLVILAMFYWHFAILTLFLRHLYQCFSCFVVYGVNVAANIIHMNNNVFLVLKIQHAYRILEIKRSHIKSLPSINWICVIVLNFLYFLEKFEYNIDFVEVKNRIVGSLVTYPNVLFEINIVYAIVIINLLRRALNMWIERVRKLTCEEMLRERNWNEMFKVYSSVLEAYALCEETFRLITSPYFIASAIWLSRSIFLLSYLCNECEKLYTALNESQRVNMLFMKSRNWHDTPKKVLKNIQRLQRASFKKMSAYGLFVVDATLPLQLAGIISTYTIAQLQLIL
;
A
#
# COMPACT_ATOMS: atom_id res chain seq x y z
N MET A 1 16.58 -17.23 -32.10
CA MET A 1 15.55 -16.44 -32.82
C MET A 1 14.21 -16.26 -32.08
N ASN A 2 14.06 -16.65 -30.79
CA ASN A 2 12.77 -16.59 -30.06
C ASN A 2 12.57 -15.39 -29.10
N SER A 3 13.51 -14.45 -28.98
CA SER A 3 13.34 -13.31 -28.05
C SER A 3 12.62 -12.09 -28.66
N LYS A 4 12.64 -11.89 -29.99
CA LYS A 4 11.99 -10.75 -30.64
C LYS A 4 10.45 -10.84 -30.68
N SER A 5 9.89 -12.06 -30.73
CA SER A 5 8.42 -12.27 -30.76
C SER A 5 7.74 -11.93 -29.42
N LYS A 6 8.41 -12.17 -28.29
CA LYS A 6 7.85 -11.88 -26.95
C LYS A 6 7.71 -10.38 -26.68
N SER A 7 8.61 -9.55 -27.22
CA SER A 7 8.57 -8.09 -27.04
C SER A 7 7.38 -7.44 -27.76
N SER A 8 7.09 -7.89 -28.99
CA SER A 8 6.00 -7.31 -29.81
C SER A 8 4.62 -7.56 -29.21
N ASN A 9 4.37 -8.74 -28.63
CA ASN A 9 3.09 -9.05 -27.99
C ASN A 9 2.89 -8.28 -26.68
N VAL A 10 3.96 -7.96 -25.95
CA VAL A 10 3.87 -7.13 -24.73
C VAL A 10 3.55 -5.68 -25.08
N MET A 11 4.06 -5.18 -26.21
CA MET A 11 3.79 -3.81 -26.67
C MET A 11 2.32 -3.63 -27.08
N ILE A 12 1.76 -4.58 -27.84
CA ILE A 12 0.35 -4.54 -28.28
C ILE A 12 -0.62 -4.60 -27.09
N VAL A 13 -0.33 -5.40 -26.06
CA VAL A 13 -1.16 -5.47 -24.84
C VAL A 13 -1.11 -4.15 -24.05
N LYS A 14 0.04 -3.45 -24.03
CA LYS A 14 0.18 -2.14 -23.38
C LYS A 14 -0.56 -1.02 -24.11
N GLU A 15 -0.68 -1.12 -25.42
CA GLU A 15 -1.32 -0.09 -26.24
C GLU A 15 -2.86 -0.20 -26.19
N ALA A 16 -3.39 -1.42 -26.25
CA ALA A 16 -4.82 -1.69 -26.05
C ALA A 16 -5.31 -1.29 -24.65
N THR A 17 -4.46 -1.43 -23.62
CA THR A 17 -4.79 -0.93 -22.28
C THR A 17 -4.82 0.60 -22.26
N ARG A 18 -4.01 1.30 -23.07
CA ARG A 18 -3.93 2.78 -23.15
C ARG A 18 -5.18 3.47 -23.70
N GLU A 19 -5.83 2.92 -24.70
CA GLU A 19 -7.09 3.49 -25.19
C GLU A 19 -8.23 3.21 -24.21
N GLN A 20 -8.31 1.99 -23.67
CA GLN A 20 -9.24 1.66 -22.61
C GLN A 20 -9.02 2.52 -21.34
N TYR A 21 -7.78 2.96 -21.08
CA TYR A 21 -7.46 3.89 -19.99
C TYR A 21 -8.07 5.29 -20.20
N LYS A 22 -8.17 5.80 -21.43
CA LYS A 22 -8.77 7.12 -21.70
C LYS A 22 -10.28 7.12 -21.48
N GLU A 23 -10.98 6.05 -21.84
CA GLU A 23 -12.43 5.97 -21.63
C GLU A 23 -12.81 5.82 -20.15
N VAL A 24 -12.04 5.05 -19.38
CA VAL A 24 -12.28 4.89 -17.93
C VAL A 24 -12.11 6.21 -17.17
N LEU A 25 -11.25 7.11 -17.66
CA LEU A 25 -11.06 8.44 -17.08
C LEU A 25 -12.26 9.39 -17.24
N LEU A 26 -13.23 9.04 -18.10
CA LEU A 26 -14.42 9.88 -18.31
C LEU A 26 -15.51 9.61 -17.27
N ASP A 27 -15.54 8.42 -16.65
CA ASP A 27 -16.44 8.07 -15.53
C ASP A 27 -15.66 7.78 -14.24
N ASN A 28 -15.00 8.83 -13.71
CA ASN A 28 -14.27 8.74 -12.43
C ASN A 28 -15.19 8.86 -11.21
N ARG A 29 -16.50 8.63 -11.36
CA ARG A 29 -17.45 8.75 -10.26
C ARG A 29 -17.27 7.59 -9.29
N ILE A 30 -16.94 7.89 -8.04
CA ILE A 30 -16.78 6.94 -6.96
C ILE A 30 -18.09 6.67 -6.21
N ASP A 31 -18.30 5.41 -5.81
CA ASP A 31 -19.38 5.01 -4.93
C ASP A 31 -19.15 5.52 -3.49
N GLU A 32 -20.17 6.12 -2.88
CA GLU A 32 -20.09 6.76 -1.56
C GLU A 32 -19.51 5.82 -0.48
N ASP A 33 -19.85 4.53 -0.54
CA ASP A 33 -19.34 3.53 0.38
C ASP A 33 -17.82 3.35 0.26
N LEU A 34 -17.29 3.28 -0.96
CA LEU A 34 -15.84 3.17 -1.17
C LEU A 34 -15.12 4.47 -0.78
N GLN A 35 -15.72 5.62 -1.10
CA GLN A 35 -15.19 6.92 -0.67
C GLN A 35 -15.10 7.00 0.86
N SER A 36 -16.12 6.53 1.58
CA SER A 36 -16.14 6.55 3.05
C SER A 36 -15.02 5.71 3.68
N VAL A 37 -14.63 4.60 3.03
CA VAL A 37 -13.50 3.75 3.46
C VAL A 37 -12.18 4.49 3.30
N LEU A 38 -12.00 5.22 2.20
CA LEU A 38 -10.73 5.86 1.84
C LEU A 38 -10.54 7.24 2.50
N ARG A 39 -11.63 7.90 2.89
CA ARG A 39 -11.64 9.27 3.42
C ARG A 39 -10.70 9.49 4.62
N PRO A 40 -10.68 8.66 5.67
CA PRO A 40 -9.84 8.91 6.86
C PRO A 40 -8.35 8.97 6.50
N LEU A 41 -7.92 8.04 5.65
CA LEU A 41 -6.53 7.92 5.22
C LEU A 41 -6.14 9.07 4.28
N SER A 42 -7.04 9.40 3.34
CA SER A 42 -6.83 10.54 2.43
C SER A 42 -6.78 11.87 3.19
N LEU A 43 -7.53 12.02 4.29
CA LEU A 43 -7.54 13.23 5.11
C LEU A 43 -6.17 13.44 5.76
N VAL A 44 -5.64 12.40 6.42
CA VAL A 44 -4.32 12.49 7.06
C VAL A 44 -3.23 12.74 6.02
N GLN A 45 -3.25 12.04 4.89
CA GLN A 45 -2.29 12.28 3.81
C GLN A 45 -2.39 13.71 3.25
N ASN A 46 -3.59 14.28 3.16
CA ASN A 46 -3.78 15.68 2.74
C ASN A 46 -3.18 16.68 3.73
N ILE A 47 -3.30 16.45 5.04
CA ILE A 47 -2.69 17.31 6.08
C ILE A 47 -1.17 17.40 5.87
N PHE A 48 -0.53 16.30 5.45
CA PHE A 48 0.91 16.26 5.17
C PHE A 48 1.29 16.59 3.71
N LEU A 49 0.36 17.08 2.89
CA LEU A 49 0.60 17.34 1.46
C LEU A 49 1.15 16.12 0.70
N CYS A 50 0.71 14.92 1.08
CA CYS A 50 1.13 13.64 0.49
C CYS A 50 -0.08 12.78 0.10
N ALA A 51 -1.21 13.40 -0.27
CA ALA A 51 -2.35 12.67 -0.78
C ALA A 51 -2.00 11.95 -2.08
N LYS A 52 -2.52 10.73 -2.22
CA LYS A 52 -2.30 9.89 -3.42
C LYS A 52 -3.16 10.31 -4.61
N TYR A 53 -4.29 10.94 -4.34
CA TYR A 53 -5.29 11.41 -5.29
C TYR A 53 -6.19 12.45 -4.59
N SER A 54 -7.00 13.16 -5.37
CA SER A 54 -8.02 14.09 -4.86
C SER A 54 -9.40 13.50 -5.06
N ILE A 55 -10.23 13.53 -4.01
CA ILE A 55 -11.66 13.21 -4.11
C ILE A 55 -12.46 14.51 -3.96
N LYS A 56 -13.20 14.90 -4.99
CA LYS A 56 -14.08 16.07 -5.00
C LYS A 56 -15.40 15.73 -5.67
N ASP A 57 -16.52 16.06 -5.05
CA ASP A 57 -17.87 15.87 -5.63
C ASP A 57 -18.17 14.44 -6.11
N ASN A 58 -17.69 13.44 -5.36
CA ASN A 58 -17.74 12.02 -5.70
C ASN A 58 -16.90 11.64 -6.93
N TYR A 59 -16.03 12.50 -7.44
CA TYR A 59 -15.05 12.16 -8.47
C TYR A 59 -13.67 11.99 -7.87
N ILE A 60 -12.96 10.95 -8.31
CA ILE A 60 -11.53 10.79 -8.03
C ILE A 60 -10.72 11.33 -9.19
N THR A 61 -9.73 12.16 -8.88
CA THR A 61 -8.84 12.75 -9.87
C THR A 61 -7.41 12.63 -9.39
N SER A 62 -6.47 12.61 -10.35
CA SER A 62 -5.06 12.77 -10.01
C SER A 62 -4.84 14.14 -9.38
N ASN A 63 -3.80 14.26 -8.55
CA ASN A 63 -3.48 15.53 -7.93
C ASN A 63 -3.15 16.58 -9.01
N SER A 64 -3.57 17.83 -8.77
CA SER A 64 -3.24 18.92 -9.68
C SER A 64 -1.74 19.19 -9.69
N LEU A 65 -1.23 19.75 -10.80
CA LEU A 65 0.17 20.17 -10.88
C LEU A 65 0.53 21.16 -9.77
N CYS A 66 -0.38 22.09 -9.45
CA CYS A 66 -0.20 23.03 -8.34
C CYS A 66 -0.05 22.29 -7.00
N TYR A 67 -0.87 21.28 -6.71
CA TYR A 67 -0.72 20.47 -5.49
C TYR A 67 0.62 19.75 -5.44
N ASN A 68 1.05 19.14 -6.56
CA ASN A 68 2.34 18.46 -6.63
C ASN A 68 3.52 19.43 -6.44
N CYS A 69 3.46 20.62 -7.03
CA CYS A 69 4.45 21.68 -6.81
C CYS A 69 4.48 22.13 -5.33
N CYS A 70 3.32 22.34 -4.72
CA CYS A 70 3.22 22.67 -3.30
C CYS A 70 3.77 21.56 -2.40
N SER A 71 3.52 20.29 -2.75
CA SER A 71 4.05 19.12 -2.05
C SER A 71 5.57 19.08 -2.11
N VAL A 72 6.16 19.23 -3.30
CA VAL A 72 7.63 19.29 -3.48
C VAL A 72 8.23 20.47 -2.73
N PHE A 73 7.62 21.65 -2.83
CA PHE A 73 8.07 22.84 -2.12
C PHE A 73 8.04 22.64 -0.60
N SER A 74 6.95 22.06 -0.07
CA SER A 74 6.83 21.70 1.34
C SER A 74 7.92 20.70 1.76
N THR A 75 8.22 19.70 0.94
CA THR A 75 9.33 18.76 1.18
C THR A 75 10.68 19.44 1.22
N VAL A 76 10.97 20.33 0.27
CA VAL A 76 12.24 21.08 0.25
C VAL A 76 12.35 21.97 1.48
N LEU A 77 11.32 22.75 1.81
CA LEU A 77 11.30 23.60 3.01
C LEU A 77 11.52 22.78 4.29
N TYR A 78 10.83 21.65 4.40
CA TYR A 78 10.98 20.75 5.54
C TYR A 78 12.39 20.18 5.65
N ILE A 79 13.00 19.75 4.54
CA ILE A 79 14.40 19.28 4.52
C ILE A 79 15.36 20.41 4.89
N CYS A 80 15.19 21.62 4.35
CA CYS A 80 16.00 22.77 4.73
C CYS A 80 15.90 23.08 6.22
N PHE A 81 14.69 22.99 6.79
CA PHE A 81 14.46 23.16 8.22
C PHE A 81 15.17 22.08 9.06
N LEU A 82 15.13 20.81 8.63
CA LEU A 82 15.86 19.72 9.29
C LEU A 82 17.38 19.92 9.25
N ILE A 83 17.92 20.35 8.11
CA ILE A 83 19.35 20.66 7.96
C ILE A 83 19.74 21.83 8.86
N LEU A 84 18.94 22.90 8.90
CA LEU A 84 19.18 24.02 9.80
C LEU A 84 19.21 23.58 11.26
N LEU A 85 18.24 22.76 11.67
CA LEU A 85 18.19 22.20 13.02
C LEU A 85 19.45 21.37 13.33
N LEU A 86 19.88 20.53 12.39
CA LEU A 86 21.10 19.74 12.51
C LEU A 86 22.35 20.62 12.66
N LEU A 87 22.45 21.72 11.91
CA LEU A 87 23.54 22.69 12.01
C LEU A 87 23.56 23.41 13.37
N VAL A 88 22.38 23.78 13.91
CA VAL A 88 22.27 24.38 15.25
C VAL A 88 22.74 23.39 16.32
N ILE A 89 22.36 22.11 16.21
CA ILE A 89 22.83 21.06 17.12
C ILE A 89 24.34 20.86 17.01
N LEU A 90 24.88 20.88 15.79
CA LEU A 90 26.33 20.76 15.54
C LEU A 90 27.10 21.96 16.13
N ALA A 91 26.55 23.17 16.08
CA ALA A 91 27.16 24.33 16.72
C ALA A 91 27.21 24.20 18.25
N MET A 92 26.17 23.60 18.85
CA MET A 92 26.16 23.29 20.29
C MET A 92 27.10 22.13 20.66
N PHE A 93 27.35 21.19 19.74
CA PHE A 93 28.16 19.98 19.94
C PHE A 93 29.59 20.23 20.42
N TYR A 94 30.17 21.40 20.12
CA TYR A 94 31.55 21.72 20.45
C TYR A 94 31.89 21.68 21.96
N TRP A 95 30.87 21.57 22.83
CA TRP A 95 31.03 21.73 24.28
C TRP A 95 30.87 20.44 25.13
N HIS A 96 30.27 19.33 24.63
CA HIS A 96 30.04 18.12 25.46
C HIS A 96 29.83 16.79 24.70
N PHE A 97 30.36 15.68 25.22
CA PHE A 97 30.20 14.31 24.69
C PHE A 97 28.74 13.81 24.64
N ALA A 98 27.88 14.20 25.59
CA ALA A 98 26.44 13.86 25.57
C ALA A 98 25.72 14.37 24.30
N ILE A 99 26.29 15.38 23.64
CA ILE A 99 25.74 15.95 22.41
C ILE A 99 26.01 15.01 21.22
N LEU A 100 26.96 14.06 21.30
CA LEU A 100 27.23 13.11 20.21
C LEU A 100 26.03 12.19 19.97
N THR A 101 25.47 11.64 21.06
CA THR A 101 24.29 10.77 20.99
C THR A 101 23.08 11.54 20.46
N LEU A 102 22.90 12.79 20.88
CA LEU A 102 21.84 13.67 20.37
C LEU A 102 22.03 13.98 18.88
N PHE A 103 23.27 14.26 18.46
CA PHE A 103 23.64 14.51 17.07
C PHE A 103 23.37 13.30 16.20
N LEU A 104 23.84 12.10 16.57
CA LEU A 104 23.62 10.87 15.82
C LEU A 104 22.12 10.54 15.70
N ARG A 105 21.36 10.72 16.79
CA ARG A 105 19.90 10.55 16.79
C ARG A 105 19.21 11.51 15.83
N HIS A 106 19.62 12.79 15.82
CA HIS A 106 19.06 13.78 14.92
C HIS A 106 19.50 13.60 13.46
N LEU A 107 20.73 13.19 13.21
CA LEU A 107 21.22 12.83 11.88
C LEU A 107 20.41 11.67 11.30
N TYR A 108 20.21 10.62 12.10
CA TYR A 108 19.36 9.48 11.73
C TYR A 108 17.92 9.94 11.46
N GLN A 109 17.35 10.79 12.33
CA GLN A 109 16.00 11.32 12.11
C GLN A 109 15.91 12.15 10.83
N CYS A 110 16.90 13.00 10.54
CA CYS A 110 16.96 13.79 9.31
C CYS A 110 17.00 12.87 8.08
N PHE A 111 17.86 11.85 8.12
CA PHE A 111 17.96 10.87 7.04
C PHE A 111 16.65 10.11 6.85
N SER A 112 16.06 9.60 7.94
CA SER A 112 14.79 8.88 7.92
C SER A 112 13.65 9.76 7.37
N CYS A 113 13.53 11.00 7.86
CA CYS A 113 12.54 11.97 7.37
C CYS A 113 12.74 12.29 5.88
N PHE A 114 13.98 12.55 5.46
CA PHE A 114 14.32 12.83 4.06
C PHE A 114 13.89 11.69 3.16
N VAL A 115 14.29 10.47 3.53
CA VAL A 115 14.01 9.27 2.78
C VAL A 115 12.51 8.98 2.77
N VAL A 116 11.82 8.98 3.91
CA VAL A 116 10.40 8.64 4.00
C VAL A 116 9.53 9.68 3.31
N TYR A 117 9.70 10.97 3.64
CA TYR A 117 8.86 12.03 3.09
C TYR A 117 9.16 12.27 1.61
N GLY A 118 10.44 12.33 1.25
CA GLY A 118 10.89 12.52 -0.13
C GLY A 118 10.46 11.37 -1.05
N VAL A 119 10.68 10.12 -0.63
CA VAL A 119 10.24 8.95 -1.42
C VAL A 119 8.72 8.89 -1.53
N ASN A 120 7.97 9.25 -0.49
CA ASN A 120 6.51 9.25 -0.55
C ASN A 120 5.98 10.30 -1.56
N VAL A 121 6.53 11.53 -1.54
CA VAL A 121 6.17 12.56 -2.51
C VAL A 121 6.55 12.14 -3.93
N ALA A 122 7.77 11.64 -4.12
CA ALA A 122 8.22 11.15 -5.42
C ALA A 122 7.33 9.99 -5.92
N ALA A 123 7.03 9.01 -5.08
CA ALA A 123 6.17 7.87 -5.43
C ALA A 123 4.75 8.33 -5.79
N ASN A 124 4.18 9.28 -5.05
CA ASN A 124 2.85 9.81 -5.32
C ASN A 124 2.79 10.58 -6.66
N ILE A 125 3.85 11.31 -7.02
CA ILE A 125 3.95 12.00 -8.32
C ILE A 125 4.13 10.99 -9.45
N ILE A 126 5.10 10.06 -9.32
CA ILE A 126 5.40 9.05 -10.34
C ILE A 126 4.17 8.17 -10.61
N HIS A 127 3.44 7.79 -9.56
CA HIS A 127 2.30 6.89 -9.64
C HIS A 127 0.94 7.59 -9.53
N MET A 128 0.85 8.89 -9.83
CA MET A 128 -0.40 9.66 -9.65
C MET A 128 -1.60 9.03 -10.37
N ASN A 129 -1.39 8.55 -11.60
CA ASN A 129 -2.45 7.93 -12.40
C ASN A 129 -2.75 6.51 -11.91
N ASN A 130 -1.72 5.75 -11.54
CA ASN A 130 -1.85 4.38 -11.04
C ASN A 130 -2.66 4.35 -9.73
N ASN A 131 -2.48 5.34 -8.85
CA ASN A 131 -3.25 5.46 -7.61
C ASN A 131 -4.75 5.67 -7.87
N VAL A 132 -5.12 6.47 -8.87
CA VAL A 132 -6.52 6.66 -9.28
C VAL A 132 -7.07 5.38 -9.90
N PHE A 133 -6.32 4.77 -10.82
CA PHE A 133 -6.73 3.52 -11.47
C PHE A 133 -6.91 2.37 -10.49
N LEU A 134 -6.07 2.28 -9.47
CA LEU A 134 -6.19 1.29 -8.40
C LEU A 134 -7.59 1.34 -7.77
N VAL A 135 -8.05 2.54 -7.40
CA VAL A 135 -9.36 2.74 -6.77
C VAL A 135 -10.50 2.43 -7.75
N LEU A 136 -10.39 2.89 -9.01
CA LEU A 136 -11.41 2.64 -10.03
C LEU A 136 -11.54 1.15 -10.38
N LYS A 137 -10.44 0.39 -10.41
CA LYS A 137 -10.46 -1.06 -10.67
C LYS A 137 -11.10 -1.83 -9.51
N ILE A 138 -10.83 -1.44 -8.27
CA ILE A 138 -11.51 -1.98 -7.09
C ILE A 138 -13.02 -1.71 -7.18
N GLN A 139 -13.40 -0.47 -7.47
CA GLN A 139 -14.80 -0.10 -7.62
C GLN A 139 -15.50 -0.88 -8.73
N HIS A 140 -14.88 -1.00 -9.91
CA HIS A 140 -15.41 -1.75 -11.03
C HIS A 140 -15.68 -3.21 -10.64
N ALA A 141 -14.75 -3.85 -9.94
CA ALA A 141 -14.94 -5.21 -9.42
C ALA A 141 -16.13 -5.28 -8.44
N TYR A 142 -16.25 -4.29 -7.55
CA TYR A 142 -17.32 -4.22 -6.55
C TYR A 142 -18.71 -4.02 -7.17
N ARG A 143 -18.82 -3.16 -8.20
CA ARG A 143 -20.07 -2.88 -8.92
C ARG A 143 -20.57 -4.13 -9.65
N ILE A 144 -19.70 -4.82 -10.39
CA ILE A 144 -20.11 -6.05 -11.11
C ILE A 144 -20.46 -7.17 -10.14
N LEU A 145 -19.73 -7.29 -9.03
CA LEU A 145 -20.02 -8.30 -8.00
C LEU A 145 -21.23 -7.98 -7.14
N GLU A 146 -21.84 -6.80 -7.30
CA GLU A 146 -22.98 -6.32 -6.52
C GLU A 146 -22.74 -6.46 -4.99
N ILE A 147 -21.53 -6.10 -4.55
CA ILE A 147 -21.15 -6.27 -3.15
C ILE A 147 -22.04 -5.40 -2.27
N LYS A 148 -22.87 -6.07 -1.44
CA LYS A 148 -23.79 -5.37 -0.53
C LYS A 148 -23.01 -4.44 0.40
N ARG A 149 -23.58 -3.26 0.63
CA ARG A 149 -23.11 -2.24 1.58
C ARG A 149 -22.77 -2.81 2.96
N SER A 150 -23.49 -3.84 3.41
CA SER A 150 -23.25 -4.55 4.67
C SER A 150 -21.82 -5.10 4.81
N HIS A 151 -21.22 -5.55 3.70
CA HIS A 151 -19.85 -6.07 3.70
C HIS A 151 -18.78 -4.98 3.74
N ILE A 152 -19.13 -3.71 3.55
CA ILE A 152 -18.17 -2.59 3.50
C ILE A 152 -18.34 -1.67 4.71
N LYS A 153 -19.55 -1.59 5.28
CA LYS A 153 -19.95 -0.64 6.33
C LYS A 153 -19.05 -0.60 7.56
N SER A 154 -18.37 -1.70 7.92
CA SER A 154 -17.47 -1.73 9.07
C SER A 154 -16.08 -1.13 8.79
N LEU A 155 -15.63 -1.11 7.54
CA LEU A 155 -14.29 -0.64 7.17
C LEU A 155 -14.04 0.85 7.46
N PRO A 156 -14.97 1.79 7.17
CA PRO A 156 -14.76 3.20 7.49
C PRO A 156 -14.50 3.43 8.99
N SER A 157 -15.27 2.79 9.86
CA SER A 157 -15.12 2.89 11.31
C SER A 157 -13.79 2.31 11.77
N ILE A 158 -13.39 1.15 11.26
CA ILE A 158 -12.09 0.54 11.56
C ILE A 158 -10.95 1.47 11.12
N ASN A 159 -11.04 2.07 9.93
CA ASN A 159 -10.01 2.97 9.42
C ASN A 159 -9.86 4.24 10.27
N TRP A 160 -10.97 4.84 10.72
CA TRP A 160 -10.93 5.96 11.68
C TRP A 160 -10.28 5.56 13.01
N ILE A 161 -10.66 4.41 13.57
CA ILE A 161 -10.07 3.89 14.81
C ILE A 161 -8.56 3.69 14.62
N CYS A 162 -8.12 3.07 13.51
CA CYS A 162 -6.70 2.90 13.22
C CYS A 162 -5.96 4.25 13.15
N VAL A 163 -6.50 5.24 12.44
CA VAL A 163 -5.90 6.57 12.34
C VAL A 163 -5.77 7.23 13.73
N ILE A 164 -6.83 7.18 14.54
CA ILE A 164 -6.85 7.78 15.88
C ILE A 164 -5.84 7.07 16.79
N VAL A 165 -5.85 5.74 16.80
CA VAL A 165 -4.94 4.93 17.61
C VAL A 165 -3.49 5.18 17.24
N LEU A 166 -3.15 5.24 15.94
CA LEU A 166 -1.77 5.53 15.51
C LEU A 166 -1.29 6.90 15.98
N ASN A 167 -2.12 7.94 15.82
CA ASN A 167 -1.77 9.27 16.30
C ASN A 167 -1.64 9.31 17.83
N PHE A 168 -2.57 8.66 18.55
CA PHE A 168 -2.52 8.58 20.01
C PHE A 168 -1.26 7.86 20.51
N LEU A 169 -0.93 6.71 19.92
CA LEU A 169 0.30 5.98 20.22
C LEU A 169 1.53 6.84 19.95
N TYR A 170 1.56 7.56 18.82
CA TYR A 170 2.64 8.50 18.52
C TYR A 170 2.79 9.56 19.64
N PHE A 171 1.69 10.18 20.07
CA PHE A 171 1.72 11.17 21.15
C PHE A 171 2.18 10.58 22.49
N LEU A 172 1.72 9.38 22.86
CA LEU A 172 2.13 8.70 24.10
C LEU A 172 3.65 8.43 24.12
N GLU A 173 4.21 7.93 23.02
CA GLU A 173 5.64 7.65 22.93
C GLU A 173 6.48 8.92 23.09
N LYS A 174 6.01 10.03 22.49
CA LYS A 174 6.68 11.32 22.67
C LYS A 174 6.45 11.89 24.05
N PHE A 175 5.38 11.56 24.75
CA PHE A 175 5.17 12.04 26.12
C PHE A 175 6.13 11.36 27.11
N GLU A 176 6.27 10.04 27.04
CA GLU A 176 7.12 9.25 27.96
C GLU A 176 8.61 9.62 27.90
N TYR A 177 9.13 9.87 26.69
CA TYR A 177 10.54 10.20 26.50
C TYR A 177 10.94 11.60 27.03
N ASN A 178 9.96 12.43 27.39
CA ASN A 178 10.16 13.84 27.71
C ASN A 178 10.05 14.14 29.22
N ILE A 179 10.28 13.17 30.10
CA ILE A 179 10.22 13.38 31.57
C ILE A 179 11.44 14.18 32.09
N ASP A 180 12.50 14.36 31.29
CA ASP A 180 13.61 15.24 31.66
C ASP A 180 13.24 16.73 31.52
N PHE A 181 13.33 17.46 32.64
CA PHE A 181 12.68 18.75 32.89
C PHE A 181 13.26 19.97 32.14
N VAL A 182 14.31 19.84 31.34
CA VAL A 182 15.19 21.00 31.10
C VAL A 182 14.74 21.98 30.01
N GLU A 183 13.85 21.68 29.06
CA GLU A 183 13.32 22.77 28.19
C GLU A 183 12.03 22.42 27.42
N VAL A 184 10.89 22.98 27.84
CA VAL A 184 9.57 22.79 27.20
C VAL A 184 9.56 23.24 25.73
N LYS A 185 10.34 24.27 25.37
CA LYS A 185 10.38 24.82 23.99
C LYS A 185 10.96 23.83 22.98
N ASN A 186 12.04 23.13 23.33
CA ASN A 186 12.68 22.15 22.46
C ASN A 186 11.78 20.91 22.25
N ARG A 187 10.87 20.63 23.20
CA ARG A 187 9.91 19.53 23.12
C ARG A 187 8.95 19.66 21.94
N ILE A 188 8.32 20.83 21.80
CA ILE A 188 7.31 21.06 20.75
C ILE A 188 7.96 20.97 19.37
N VAL A 189 9.14 21.59 19.21
CA VAL A 189 9.89 21.55 17.95
C VAL A 189 10.29 20.11 17.60
N GLY A 190 10.82 19.35 18.55
CA GLY A 190 11.18 17.94 18.34
C GLY A 190 9.98 17.05 17.96
N SER A 191 8.83 17.24 18.60
CA SER A 191 7.59 16.55 18.24
C SER A 191 7.14 16.91 16.81
N LEU A 192 7.08 18.20 16.46
CA LEU A 192 6.70 18.63 15.11
C LEU A 192 7.63 18.07 14.03
N VAL A 193 8.94 18.02 14.31
CA VAL A 193 9.98 17.47 13.42
C VAL A 193 9.85 15.95 13.24
N THR A 194 9.30 15.22 14.21
CA THR A 194 9.18 13.76 14.10
C THR A 194 7.78 13.30 13.69
N TYR A 195 6.78 14.20 13.72
CA TYR A 195 5.39 13.87 13.41
C TYR A 195 5.17 13.34 11.99
N PRO A 196 5.87 13.82 10.95
CA PRO A 196 5.75 13.24 9.61
C PRO A 196 6.06 11.73 9.52
N ASN A 197 6.73 11.13 10.51
CA ASN A 197 6.92 9.67 10.56
C ASN A 197 5.58 8.90 10.62
N VAL A 198 4.52 9.50 11.18
CA VAL A 198 3.18 8.89 11.22
C VAL A 198 2.64 8.64 9.80
N LEU A 199 3.03 9.46 8.82
CA LEU A 199 2.62 9.30 7.42
C LEU A 199 3.00 7.92 6.85
N PHE A 200 4.12 7.36 7.33
CA PHE A 200 4.56 6.04 6.92
C PHE A 200 3.61 4.94 7.43
N GLU A 201 3.27 4.98 8.71
CA GLU A 201 2.32 4.03 9.31
C GLU A 201 0.95 4.13 8.61
N ILE A 202 0.52 5.36 8.29
CA ILE A 202 -0.70 5.62 7.52
C ILE A 202 -0.62 5.02 6.12
N ASN A 203 0.53 5.06 5.46
CA ASN A 203 0.72 4.40 4.17
C ASN A 203 0.64 2.86 4.27
N ILE A 204 1.18 2.26 5.35
CA ILE A 204 1.01 0.81 5.59
C ILE A 204 -0.47 0.48 5.83
N VAL A 205 -1.16 1.26 6.67
CA VAL A 205 -2.61 1.07 6.88
C VAL A 205 -3.38 1.21 5.57
N TYR A 206 -3.01 2.17 4.73
CA TYR A 206 -3.59 2.30 3.39
C TYR A 206 -3.35 1.05 2.53
N ALA A 207 -2.14 0.47 2.52
CA ALA A 207 -1.86 -0.79 1.84
C ALA A 207 -2.75 -1.93 2.35
N ILE A 208 -2.85 -2.08 3.68
CA ILE A 208 -3.68 -3.08 4.33
C ILE A 208 -5.14 -2.96 3.88
N VAL A 209 -5.68 -1.74 3.87
CA VAL A 209 -7.07 -1.48 3.45
C VAL A 209 -7.28 -1.90 2.00
N ILE A 210 -6.37 -1.52 1.09
CA ILE A 210 -6.45 -1.91 -0.32
C ILE A 210 -6.41 -3.44 -0.48
N ILE A 211 -5.47 -4.12 0.17
CA ILE A 211 -5.34 -5.59 0.12
C ILE A 211 -6.60 -6.27 0.68
N ASN A 212 -7.17 -5.74 1.77
CA ASN A 212 -8.40 -6.25 2.37
C ASN A 212 -9.60 -6.10 1.41
N LEU A 213 -9.72 -4.96 0.71
CA LEU A 213 -10.74 -4.74 -0.31
C LEU A 213 -10.59 -5.73 -1.48
N LEU A 214 -9.37 -5.91 -1.99
CA LEU A 214 -9.10 -6.87 -3.07
C LEU A 214 -9.43 -8.31 -2.67
N ARG A 215 -9.09 -8.70 -1.43
CA ARG A 215 -9.44 -10.02 -0.88
C ARG A 215 -10.96 -10.21 -0.82
N ARG A 216 -11.70 -9.21 -0.35
CA ARG A 216 -13.18 -9.28 -0.28
C ARG A 216 -13.80 -9.43 -1.67
N ALA A 217 -13.34 -8.65 -2.65
CA ALA A 217 -13.78 -8.82 -4.04
C ALA A 217 -13.50 -10.24 -4.55
N LEU A 218 -12.30 -10.76 -4.31
CA LEU A 218 -11.94 -12.09 -4.74
C LEU A 218 -12.77 -13.20 -4.07
N ASN A 219 -13.02 -13.10 -2.77
CA ASN A 219 -13.86 -14.06 -2.06
C ASN A 219 -15.30 -14.06 -2.59
N MET A 220 -15.89 -12.88 -2.81
CA MET A 220 -17.21 -12.75 -3.41
C MET A 220 -17.24 -13.32 -4.83
N TRP A 221 -16.17 -13.11 -5.60
CA TRP A 221 -16.01 -13.71 -6.91
C TRP A 221 -16.01 -15.25 -6.83
N ILE A 222 -15.22 -15.84 -5.93
CA ILE A 222 -15.17 -17.30 -5.71
C ILE A 222 -16.54 -17.84 -5.32
N GLU A 223 -17.23 -17.19 -4.40
CA GLU A 223 -18.56 -17.57 -3.95
C GLU A 223 -19.56 -17.53 -5.10
N ARG A 224 -19.53 -16.47 -5.92
CA ARG A 224 -20.39 -16.36 -7.10
C ARG A 224 -20.11 -17.45 -8.11
N VAL A 225 -18.84 -17.74 -8.44
CA VAL A 225 -18.48 -18.84 -9.35
C VAL A 225 -18.98 -20.19 -8.82
N ARG A 226 -18.93 -20.43 -7.51
CA ARG A 226 -19.46 -21.66 -6.88
C ARG A 226 -20.97 -21.78 -6.97
N LYS A 227 -21.69 -20.66 -6.85
CA LYS A 227 -23.15 -20.61 -6.82
C LYS A 227 -23.80 -20.62 -8.19
N LEU A 228 -23.06 -20.30 -9.26
CA LEU A 228 -23.60 -20.33 -10.62
C LEU A 228 -24.29 -21.67 -10.86
N THR A 229 -25.57 -21.62 -11.20
CA THR A 229 -26.37 -22.81 -11.53
C THR A 229 -26.08 -23.26 -12.96
N CYS A 230 -26.40 -24.52 -13.30
CA CYS A 230 -26.18 -25.07 -14.65
C CYS A 230 -26.84 -24.21 -15.75
N GLU A 231 -27.98 -23.57 -15.46
CA GLU A 231 -28.69 -22.68 -16.39
C GLU A 231 -28.01 -21.32 -16.57
N GLU A 232 -27.53 -20.70 -15.49
CA GLU A 232 -26.77 -19.45 -15.55
C GLU A 232 -25.41 -19.61 -16.24
N MET A 233 -24.85 -20.83 -16.18
CA MET A 233 -23.60 -21.18 -16.85
C MET A 233 -23.70 -21.15 -18.37
N LEU A 234 -24.90 -21.29 -18.94
CA LEU A 234 -25.12 -21.25 -20.39
C LEU A 234 -25.02 -19.84 -20.96
N ARG A 235 -25.21 -18.80 -20.14
CA ARG A 235 -25.08 -17.41 -20.59
C ARG A 235 -23.61 -17.01 -20.66
N GLU A 236 -23.05 -17.01 -21.86
CA GLU A 236 -21.68 -16.56 -22.15
C GLU A 236 -21.37 -15.16 -21.57
N ARG A 237 -22.37 -14.26 -21.54
CA ARG A 237 -22.27 -12.93 -20.95
C ARG A 237 -21.76 -12.97 -19.50
N ASN A 238 -22.29 -13.88 -18.68
CA ASN A 238 -21.95 -13.98 -17.26
C ASN A 238 -20.47 -14.36 -17.06
N TRP A 239 -19.94 -15.28 -17.88
CA TRP A 239 -18.54 -15.69 -17.78
C TRP A 239 -17.57 -14.60 -18.21
N ASN A 240 -17.92 -13.84 -19.25
CA ASN A 240 -17.12 -12.71 -19.69
C ASN A 240 -17.06 -11.60 -18.62
N GLU A 241 -18.15 -11.36 -17.90
CA GLU A 241 -18.18 -10.45 -16.75
C GLU A 241 -17.32 -10.97 -15.59
N MET A 242 -17.45 -12.26 -15.23
CA MET A 242 -16.62 -12.87 -14.18
C MET A 242 -15.12 -12.81 -14.53
N PHE A 243 -14.76 -13.01 -15.80
CA PHE A 243 -13.39 -12.81 -16.28
C PHE A 243 -12.91 -11.37 -16.09
N LYS A 244 -13.73 -10.39 -16.50
CA LYS A 244 -13.40 -8.96 -16.36
C LYS A 244 -13.20 -8.55 -14.91
N VAL A 245 -14.03 -9.04 -13.99
CA VAL A 245 -13.86 -8.80 -12.55
C VAL A 245 -12.54 -9.37 -12.06
N TYR A 246 -12.26 -10.63 -12.38
CA TYR A 246 -11.02 -11.28 -11.96
C TYR A 246 -9.77 -10.56 -12.49
N SER A 247 -9.80 -10.16 -13.77
CA SER A 247 -8.73 -9.34 -14.37
C SER A 247 -8.57 -8.01 -13.65
N SER A 248 -9.68 -7.33 -13.34
CA SER A 248 -9.66 -6.05 -12.61
C SER A 248 -9.04 -6.18 -11.21
N VAL A 249 -9.33 -7.27 -10.50
CA VAL A 249 -8.73 -7.56 -9.17
C VAL A 249 -7.23 -7.81 -9.28
N LEU A 250 -6.79 -8.59 -10.27
CA LEU A 250 -5.36 -8.86 -10.48
C LEU A 250 -4.58 -7.61 -10.94
N GLU A 251 -5.16 -6.81 -11.83
CA GLU A 251 -4.58 -5.53 -12.26
C GLU A 251 -4.47 -4.55 -11.09
N ALA A 252 -5.52 -4.45 -10.27
CA ALA A 252 -5.48 -3.62 -9.06
C ALA A 252 -4.44 -4.12 -8.06
N TYR A 253 -4.28 -5.43 -7.89
CA TYR A 253 -3.21 -6.00 -7.07
C TYR A 253 -1.81 -5.65 -7.63
N ALA A 254 -1.61 -5.71 -8.94
CA ALA A 254 -0.34 -5.33 -9.57
C ALA A 254 -0.03 -3.83 -9.39
N LEU A 255 -1.04 -2.96 -9.54
CA LEU A 255 -0.91 -1.52 -9.27
C LEU A 255 -0.59 -1.24 -7.79
N CYS A 256 -1.21 -2.00 -6.88
CA CYS A 256 -0.92 -1.96 -5.45
C CYS A 256 0.54 -2.36 -5.19
N GLU A 257 1.01 -3.49 -5.72
CA GLU A 257 2.41 -3.91 -5.58
C GLU A 257 3.38 -2.83 -6.10
N GLU A 258 3.13 -2.27 -7.28
CA GLU A 258 4.01 -1.26 -7.86
C GLU A 258 4.10 0.01 -7.00
N THR A 259 2.94 0.50 -6.51
CA THR A 259 2.86 1.73 -5.70
C THR A 259 3.49 1.57 -4.32
N PHE A 260 3.33 0.42 -3.67
CA PHE A 260 3.89 0.19 -2.33
C PHE A 260 5.32 -0.33 -2.35
N ARG A 261 5.82 -0.91 -3.45
CA ARG A 261 7.22 -1.36 -3.54
C ARG A 261 8.21 -0.24 -3.24
N LEU A 262 7.93 0.99 -3.71
CA LEU A 262 8.78 2.15 -3.44
C LEU A 262 8.65 2.65 -1.99
N ILE A 263 7.47 2.55 -1.38
CA ILE A 263 7.20 3.08 -0.03
C ILE A 263 7.74 2.13 1.05
N THR A 264 7.53 0.83 0.89
CA THR A 264 7.96 -0.18 1.87
C THR A 264 9.48 -0.34 1.90
N SER A 265 10.15 0.00 0.79
CA SER A 265 11.59 -0.17 0.64
C SER A 265 12.36 0.56 1.75
N PRO A 266 12.47 1.89 1.74
CA PRO A 266 13.49 2.60 2.52
C PRO A 266 13.34 2.45 4.04
N TYR A 267 12.16 2.04 4.47
CA TYR A 267 11.80 1.78 5.86
C TYR A 267 12.55 0.61 6.49
N PHE A 268 12.85 -0.43 5.70
CA PHE A 268 13.55 -1.63 6.16
C PHE A 268 14.92 -1.27 6.76
N ILE A 269 15.57 -0.24 6.20
CA ILE A 269 16.92 0.19 6.60
C ILE A 269 16.85 1.15 7.78
N ALA A 270 15.82 2.00 7.85
CA ALA A 270 15.72 2.98 8.91
C ALA A 270 15.35 2.32 10.26
N SER A 271 14.45 1.35 10.32
CA SER A 271 13.58 1.18 11.49
C SER A 271 14.08 0.43 12.75
N ALA A 272 15.38 0.12 12.94
CA ALA A 272 15.84 -0.72 14.06
C ALA A 272 15.49 -0.20 15.49
N ILE A 273 15.23 1.10 15.67
CA ILE A 273 14.86 1.69 16.98
C ILE A 273 13.33 1.91 17.10
N TRP A 274 12.59 1.85 15.99
CA TRP A 274 11.14 2.05 15.89
C TRP A 274 10.37 0.73 15.65
N LEU A 275 11.04 -0.38 15.94
CA LEU A 275 10.70 -1.71 15.44
C LEU A 275 9.35 -2.22 15.93
N SER A 276 8.96 -2.00 17.19
CA SER A 276 7.82 -2.74 17.76
C SER A 276 6.50 -2.45 17.02
N ARG A 277 6.07 -1.19 16.96
CA ARG A 277 4.85 -0.73 16.26
C ARG A 277 4.85 -1.15 14.79
N SER A 278 6.01 -1.03 14.19
CA SER A 278 6.21 -1.20 12.77
C SER A 278 6.25 -2.68 12.39
N ILE A 279 6.80 -3.53 13.27
CA ILE A 279 6.69 -4.98 13.21
C ILE A 279 5.23 -5.38 13.38
N PHE A 280 4.45 -4.78 14.30
CA PHE A 280 3.02 -5.11 14.42
C PHE A 280 2.24 -4.77 13.13
N LEU A 281 2.41 -3.56 12.59
CA LEU A 281 1.76 -3.15 11.34
C LEU A 281 2.23 -3.98 10.15
N LEU A 282 3.54 -4.26 10.03
CA LEU A 282 4.09 -5.09 8.97
C LEU A 282 3.61 -6.53 9.08
N SER A 283 3.55 -7.09 10.28
CA SER A 283 3.00 -8.43 10.53
C SER A 283 1.53 -8.50 10.14
N TYR A 284 0.76 -7.45 10.45
CA TYR A 284 -0.63 -7.35 10.03
C TYR A 284 -0.77 -7.27 8.51
N LEU A 285 0.05 -6.44 7.83
CA LEU A 285 0.11 -6.40 6.36
C LEU A 285 0.47 -7.77 5.77
N CYS A 286 1.49 -8.44 6.30
CA CYS A 286 1.92 -9.76 5.85
C CYS A 286 0.80 -10.81 6.01
N ASN A 287 0.08 -10.78 7.13
CA ASN A 287 -1.07 -11.64 7.37
C ASN A 287 -2.21 -11.37 6.38
N GLU A 288 -2.49 -10.10 6.06
CA GLU A 288 -3.53 -9.75 5.09
C GLU A 288 -3.14 -10.14 3.66
N CYS A 289 -1.86 -9.99 3.28
CA CYS A 289 -1.31 -10.51 2.02
C CYS A 289 -1.43 -12.03 1.94
N GLU A 290 -1.08 -12.78 2.99
CA GLU A 290 -1.17 -14.25 3.01
C GLU A 290 -2.61 -14.73 2.83
N LYS A 291 -3.58 -14.06 3.46
CA LYS A 291 -5.01 -14.35 3.26
C LYS A 291 -5.45 -14.06 1.82
N LEU A 292 -4.95 -13.00 1.20
CA LEU A 292 -5.19 -12.72 -0.23
C LEU A 292 -4.59 -13.82 -1.11
N TYR A 293 -3.37 -14.27 -0.84
CA TYR A 293 -2.73 -15.36 -1.59
C TYR A 293 -3.48 -16.67 -1.45
N THR A 294 -3.97 -16.97 -0.24
CA THR A 294 -4.82 -18.13 0.01
C THR A 294 -6.10 -18.07 -0.82
N ALA A 295 -6.77 -16.91 -0.87
CA ALA A 295 -7.94 -16.71 -1.73
C ALA A 295 -7.60 -16.87 -3.22
N LEU A 296 -6.46 -16.37 -3.68
CA LEU A 296 -6.00 -16.57 -5.07
C LEU A 296 -5.76 -18.05 -5.39
N ASN A 297 -5.13 -18.79 -4.47
CA ASN A 297 -4.91 -20.22 -4.62
C ASN A 297 -6.25 -21.00 -4.62
N GLU A 298 -7.19 -20.60 -3.77
CA GLU A 298 -8.54 -21.18 -3.74
C GLU A 298 -9.28 -20.93 -5.06
N SER A 299 -9.21 -19.71 -5.60
CA SER A 299 -9.78 -19.38 -6.91
C SER A 299 -9.24 -20.29 -8.01
N GLN A 300 -7.93 -20.58 -7.99
CA GLN A 300 -7.30 -21.50 -8.94
C GLN A 300 -7.80 -22.94 -8.76
N ARG A 301 -7.96 -23.41 -7.51
CA ARG A 301 -8.48 -24.75 -7.22
C ARG A 301 -9.91 -24.90 -7.72
N VAL A 302 -10.75 -23.91 -7.47
CA VAL A 302 -12.14 -23.87 -7.96
C VAL A 302 -12.17 -23.94 -9.49
N ASN A 303 -11.35 -23.14 -10.17
CA ASN A 303 -11.24 -23.18 -11.63
C ASN A 303 -10.81 -24.56 -12.16
N MET A 304 -9.84 -25.21 -11.51
CA MET A 304 -9.37 -26.55 -11.89
C MET A 304 -10.44 -27.63 -11.67
N LEU A 305 -11.24 -27.53 -10.60
CA LEU A 305 -12.35 -28.45 -10.36
C LEU A 305 -13.41 -28.33 -11.45
N PHE A 306 -13.78 -27.09 -11.81
CA PHE A 306 -14.74 -26.85 -12.88
C PHE A 306 -14.23 -27.32 -14.25
N MET A 307 -12.95 -27.16 -14.54
CA MET A 307 -12.35 -27.66 -15.79
C MET A 307 -12.35 -29.20 -15.91
N LYS A 308 -12.33 -29.93 -14.79
CA LYS A 308 -12.37 -31.41 -14.77
C LYS A 308 -13.77 -32.00 -14.93
N SER A 309 -14.82 -31.21 -14.70
CA SER A 309 -16.19 -31.70 -14.81
C SER A 309 -16.55 -31.98 -16.28
N ARG A 310 -17.03 -33.20 -16.56
CA ARG A 310 -17.35 -33.67 -17.93
C ARG A 310 -18.52 -32.92 -18.56
N ASN A 311 -19.46 -32.42 -17.78
CA ASN A 311 -20.75 -31.91 -18.24
C ASN A 311 -20.72 -30.44 -18.72
N TRP A 312 -19.53 -29.90 -19.00
CA TRP A 312 -19.36 -28.47 -19.23
C TRP A 312 -19.16 -28.13 -20.70
N HIS A 313 -19.92 -27.13 -21.17
CA HIS A 313 -19.73 -26.51 -22.48
C HIS A 313 -18.32 -25.91 -22.65
N ASP A 314 -17.90 -25.74 -23.90
CA ASP A 314 -16.53 -25.32 -24.24
C ASP A 314 -16.25 -23.85 -23.89
N THR A 315 -17.27 -22.98 -23.90
CA THR A 315 -17.09 -21.54 -23.64
C THR A 315 -16.64 -21.23 -22.20
N PRO A 316 -17.31 -21.71 -21.13
CA PRO A 316 -16.82 -21.53 -19.76
C PRO A 316 -15.43 -22.14 -19.55
N LYS A 317 -15.14 -23.30 -20.14
CA LYS A 317 -13.81 -23.93 -20.09
C LYS A 317 -12.74 -23.03 -20.69
N LYS A 318 -13.03 -22.35 -21.81
CA LYS A 318 -12.11 -21.40 -22.44
C LYS A 318 -11.84 -20.20 -21.53
N VAL A 319 -12.87 -19.65 -20.90
CA VAL A 319 -12.72 -18.53 -19.95
C VAL A 319 -11.91 -18.94 -18.72
N LEU A 320 -12.21 -20.08 -18.09
CA LEU A 320 -11.45 -20.59 -16.95
C LEU A 320 -9.97 -20.87 -17.29
N LYS A 321 -9.70 -21.40 -18.48
CA LYS A 321 -8.33 -21.54 -19.01
C LYS A 321 -7.63 -20.18 -19.13
N ASN A 322 -8.33 -19.16 -19.61
CA ASN A 322 -7.79 -17.81 -19.72
C ASN A 322 -7.53 -17.20 -18.35
N ILE A 323 -8.41 -17.39 -17.36
CA ILE A 323 -8.19 -16.98 -15.97
C ILE A 323 -6.92 -17.62 -15.42
N GLN A 324 -6.78 -18.93 -15.59
CA GLN A 324 -5.59 -19.65 -15.11
C GLN A 324 -4.30 -19.16 -15.78
N ARG A 325 -4.35 -18.87 -17.09
CA ARG A 325 -3.21 -18.29 -17.82
C ARG A 325 -2.88 -16.89 -17.32
N LEU A 326 -3.90 -16.05 -17.13
CA LEU A 326 -3.75 -14.69 -16.63
C LEU A 326 -3.12 -14.72 -15.23
N GLN A 327 -3.68 -15.50 -14.31
CA GLN A 327 -3.14 -15.67 -12.97
C GLN A 327 -1.67 -16.12 -13.01
N ARG A 328 -1.31 -17.12 -13.81
CA ARG A 328 0.10 -17.56 -13.92
C ARG A 328 1.03 -16.49 -14.51
N ALA A 329 0.53 -15.64 -15.39
CA ALA A 329 1.32 -14.62 -16.08
C ALA A 329 1.48 -13.33 -15.26
N SER A 330 0.44 -12.94 -14.52
CA SER A 330 0.39 -11.66 -13.81
C SER A 330 0.60 -11.78 -12.31
N PHE A 331 0.29 -12.94 -11.71
CA PHE A 331 0.45 -13.10 -10.28
C PHE A 331 1.92 -13.31 -9.92
N LYS A 332 2.44 -12.34 -9.18
CA LYS A 332 3.68 -12.43 -8.44
C LYS A 332 3.36 -12.11 -6.98
N LYS A 333 3.90 -12.87 -6.03
CA LYS A 333 3.80 -12.47 -4.62
C LYS A 333 4.47 -11.11 -4.44
N MET A 334 3.82 -10.23 -3.69
CA MET A 334 4.33 -8.89 -3.42
C MET A 334 5.72 -9.02 -2.82
N SER A 335 6.68 -8.25 -3.34
CA SER A 335 8.06 -8.32 -2.89
C SER A 335 8.58 -6.95 -2.46
N ALA A 336 9.07 -6.85 -1.22
CA ALA A 336 9.81 -5.69 -0.75
C ALA A 336 11.20 -5.73 -1.39
N TYR A 337 11.57 -4.65 -2.11
CA TYR A 337 12.82 -4.53 -2.88
C TYR A 337 13.03 -5.55 -4.00
N GLY A 338 12.06 -6.42 -4.29
CA GLY A 338 12.32 -7.61 -5.08
C GLY A 338 13.23 -8.63 -4.38
N LEU A 339 13.60 -8.40 -3.11
CA LEU A 339 14.47 -9.25 -2.30
C LEU A 339 13.65 -10.13 -1.35
N PHE A 340 12.70 -9.52 -0.63
CA PHE A 340 11.91 -10.20 0.39
C PHE A 340 10.47 -10.35 -0.08
N VAL A 341 9.94 -11.56 -0.02
CA VAL A 341 8.52 -11.81 -0.30
C VAL A 341 7.71 -11.34 0.91
N VAL A 342 6.70 -10.50 0.68
CA VAL A 342 5.77 -10.03 1.71
C VAL A 342 4.73 -11.12 1.96
N ASP A 343 5.09 -12.05 2.83
CA ASP A 343 4.24 -13.13 3.33
C ASP A 343 4.42 -13.33 4.84
N ALA A 344 3.70 -14.29 5.42
CA ALA A 344 3.72 -14.54 6.87
C ALA A 344 5.11 -14.89 7.44
N THR A 345 6.10 -15.22 6.59
CA THR A 345 7.46 -15.53 7.04
C THR A 345 8.34 -14.29 7.18
N LEU A 346 7.97 -13.17 6.54
CA LEU A 346 8.78 -11.94 6.53
C LEU A 346 9.04 -11.37 7.94
N PRO A 347 8.05 -11.23 8.84
CA PRO A 347 8.31 -10.74 10.19
C PRO A 347 9.26 -11.64 10.99
N LEU A 348 9.20 -12.96 10.77
CA LEU A 348 10.08 -13.92 11.43
C LEU A 348 11.53 -13.82 10.91
N GLN A 349 11.71 -13.70 9.59
CA GLN A 349 13.02 -13.45 8.99
C GLN A 349 13.63 -12.14 9.50
N LEU A 350 12.81 -11.10 9.60
CA LEU A 350 13.20 -9.81 10.16
C LEU A 350 13.62 -9.91 11.62
N ALA A 351 12.81 -10.56 12.46
CA ALA A 351 13.14 -10.78 13.86
C ALA A 351 14.47 -11.54 14.01
N GLY A 352 14.73 -12.51 13.13
CA GLY A 352 16.02 -13.22 13.05
C GLY A 352 17.19 -12.29 12.76
N ILE A 353 17.11 -11.47 11.70
CA ILE A 353 18.17 -10.52 11.32
C ILE A 353 18.42 -9.51 12.45
N ILE A 354 17.35 -8.95 13.02
CA ILE A 354 17.43 -7.99 14.13
C ILE A 354 18.09 -8.64 15.35
N SER A 355 17.71 -9.87 15.68
CA SER A 355 18.27 -10.59 16.82
C SER A 355 19.76 -10.88 16.60
N THR A 356 20.15 -11.37 15.42
CA THR A 356 21.55 -11.63 15.09
C THR A 356 22.39 -10.35 15.16
N TYR A 357 21.88 -9.23 14.63
CA TYR A 357 22.60 -7.95 14.68
C TYR A 357 22.70 -7.41 16.11
N THR A 358 21.63 -7.52 16.89
CA THR A 358 21.63 -7.15 18.31
C THR A 358 22.65 -7.97 19.10
N ILE A 359 22.71 -9.29 18.88
CA ILE A 359 23.68 -10.17 19.53
C ILE A 359 25.11 -9.78 19.14
N ALA A 360 25.38 -9.55 17.85
CA ALA A 360 26.70 -9.15 17.39
C ALA A 360 27.15 -7.80 17.98
N GLN A 361 26.23 -6.83 18.10
CA GLN A 361 26.50 -5.56 18.77
C GLN A 361 26.77 -5.74 20.27
N LEU A 362 26.01 -6.60 20.96
CA LEU A 362 26.24 -6.91 22.37
C LEU A 362 27.60 -7.57 22.60
N GLN A 363 28.01 -8.50 21.73
CA GLN A 363 29.32 -9.14 21.77
C GLN A 363 30.50 -8.20 21.49
N LEU A 364 30.27 -7.09 20.78
CA LEU A 364 31.30 -6.08 20.51
C LEU A 364 31.47 -5.11 21.70
N ILE A 365 30.43 -4.95 22.52
CA ILE A 365 30.43 -4.07 23.69
C ILE A 365 31.00 -4.78 24.92
N LEU A 366 30.76 -6.10 25.05
CA LEU A 366 31.35 -6.98 26.07
C LEU A 366 32.81 -7.29 25.75
#